data_AF-A0A6A4J708-F1
#
_entry.id   AF-A0A6A4J708-F1
#
_cell.length_a   1.000
_cell.length_b   1.000
_cell.length_c   1.000
_cell.angle_alpha   90.00
_cell.angle_beta   90.00
_cell.angle_gamma   90.00
#
_symmetry.space_group_name_H-M   'P 1'
#
loop_
_entity.id
_entity.type
_entity.pdbx_description
1 polymer ?
#
loop_
_entity_poly.entity_id
_entity_poly.type
_entity_poly.pdbx_seq_one_letter_code
_entity_poly.pdbx_strand_id
1 'polypeptide(L)'
;MCFNVAENDENCSEELQKKFDLLMDIKKKLVEIVDGFKAINSHLLGLEKLERLNRNYDPLFLTWYIANFVELSGLVYESYRDQLNLNVHVVENLALVPRKSAGTLIALWLHQPCVDPIINFKVDSALKETGFS
;
A
#
# COMPACT_ATOMS: atom_id res chain seq x y z
N MET A 1 42.60 -11.20 11.89
CA MET A 1 43.12 -9.90 12.36
C MET A 1 41.94 -9.14 12.93
N CYS A 2 41.80 -9.19 14.25
CA CYS A 2 40.76 -8.47 14.99
C CYS A 2 41.28 -7.05 15.25
N PHE A 3 40.51 -6.02 14.90
CA PHE A 3 40.77 -4.67 15.37
C PHE A 3 39.53 -4.18 16.13
N ASN A 4 39.63 -4.28 17.45
CA ASN A 4 39.00 -3.50 18.52
C ASN A 4 37.51 -3.12 18.37
N VAL A 5 36.61 -3.94 18.92
CA VAL A 5 35.20 -3.54 19.14
C VAL A 5 34.70 -4.23 20.42
N ALA A 6 34.99 -3.66 21.59
CA ALA A 6 34.41 -4.12 22.87
C ALA A 6 33.59 -3.04 23.60
N GLU A 7 33.48 -1.83 23.03
CA GLU A 7 32.65 -0.73 23.55
C GLU A 7 31.57 -0.24 22.56
N ASN A 8 31.37 -0.96 21.44
CA ASN A 8 30.51 -0.50 20.33
C ASN A 8 29.30 -1.42 20.04
N ASP A 9 29.14 -2.52 20.78
CA ASP A 9 28.11 -3.53 20.51
C ASP A 9 26.73 -3.13 21.07
N GLU A 10 26.68 -2.49 22.24
CA GLU A 10 25.41 -2.00 22.84
C GLU A 10 24.77 -0.90 22.00
N ASN A 11 25.57 0.06 21.52
CA ASN A 11 25.08 1.18 20.73
C ASN A 11 24.59 0.72 19.34
N CYS A 12 25.23 -0.31 18.76
CA CYS A 12 24.80 -0.92 17.49
C CYS A 12 23.47 -1.67 17.64
N SER A 13 23.26 -2.34 18.78
CA SER A 13 22.00 -3.02 19.10
C SER A 13 20.84 -2.04 19.31
N GLU A 14 21.07 -0.92 20.01
CA GLU A 14 20.04 0.10 20.21
C GLU A 14 19.61 0.80 18.92
N GLU A 15 20.57 1.17 18.06
CA GLU A 15 20.27 1.82 16.79
C GLU A 15 19.49 0.88 15.85
N LEU A 16 19.83 -0.41 15.87
CA LEU A 16 19.12 -1.44 15.09
C LEU A 16 17.70 -1.63 15.62
N GLN A 17 17.51 -1.69 16.94
CA GLN A 17 16.19 -1.80 17.55
C GLN A 17 15.29 -0.62 17.16
N LYS A 18 15.81 0.62 17.25
CA LYS A 18 15.08 1.83 16.82
C LYS A 18 14.64 1.77 15.36
N LYS A 19 15.48 1.23 14.48
CA LYS A 19 15.14 1.05 13.05
C LYS A 19 14.05 -0.01 12.85
N PHE A 20 14.08 -1.10 13.62
CA PHE A 20 13.01 -2.10 13.60
C PHE A 20 11.70 -1.56 14.14
N ASP A 21 11.72 -0.82 15.24
CA ASP A 21 10.52 -0.19 15.81
C ASP A 21 9.87 0.77 14.80
N LEU A 22 10.69 1.60 14.12
CA LEU A 22 10.22 2.46 13.04
C LEU A 22 9.61 1.67 11.89
N LEU A 23 10.20 0.52 11.52
CA LEU A 23 9.67 -0.33 10.47
C LEU A 23 8.31 -0.93 10.85
N MET A 24 8.13 -1.30 12.11
CA MET A 24 6.85 -1.79 12.64
C MET A 24 5.78 -0.70 12.66
N ASP A 25 6.15 0.54 13.02
CA ASP A 25 5.25 1.69 12.95
C ASP A 25 4.82 1.99 11.50
N ILE A 26 5.75 1.91 10.55
CA ILE A 26 5.44 2.06 9.12
C ILE A 26 4.50 0.95 8.65
N LYS A 27 4.77 -0.31 9.02
CA LYS A 27 3.89 -1.45 8.73
C LYS A 27 2.47 -1.18 9.25
N LYS A 28 2.32 -0.69 10.49
CA LYS A 28 1.02 -0.37 11.06
C LYS A 28 0.28 0.71 10.26
N LYS A 29 0.96 1.81 9.91
CA LYS A 29 0.37 2.87 9.08
C LYS A 29 -0.07 2.38 7.71
N LEU A 30 0.70 1.48 7.09
CA LEU A 30 0.33 0.87 5.81
C LEU A 30 -0.94 0.03 5.92
N VAL A 31 -1.11 -0.72 7.02
CA VAL A 31 -2.36 -1.44 7.29
C VAL A 31 -3.54 -0.48 7.37
N GLU A 32 -3.41 0.60 8.15
CA GLU A 32 -4.47 1.61 8.30
C GLU A 32 -4.87 2.26 6.95
N ILE A 33 -3.88 2.55 6.08
CA ILE A 33 -4.12 3.08 4.73
C ILE A 33 -4.87 2.07 3.86
N VAL A 34 -4.46 0.80 3.85
CA VAL A 34 -5.10 -0.26 3.06
C VAL A 34 -6.53 -0.53 3.53
N ASP A 35 -6.77 -0.51 4.85
CA ASP A 35 -8.11 -0.60 5.41
C ASP A 35 -8.98 0.60 5.00
N GLY A 36 -8.39 1.79 4.88
CA GLY A 36 -9.04 2.96 4.30
C GLY A 36 -9.49 2.71 2.86
N PHE A 37 -8.61 2.19 1.99
CA PHE A 37 -8.99 1.82 0.61
C PHE A 37 -10.08 0.77 0.55
N LYS A 38 -10.02 -0.24 1.43
CA LYS A 38 -11.05 -1.27 1.56
C LYS A 38 -12.42 -0.68 1.91
N ALA A 39 -12.45 0.26 2.86
CA ALA A 39 -13.67 0.94 3.27
C ALA A 39 -14.26 1.77 2.14
N ILE A 40 -13.43 2.53 1.42
CA ILE A 40 -13.85 3.32 0.24
C ILE A 40 -14.47 2.41 -0.83
N ASN A 41 -13.78 1.33 -1.21
CA ASN A 41 -14.30 0.38 -2.19
C ASN A 41 -15.64 -0.24 -1.74
N SER A 42 -15.75 -0.59 -0.45
CA SER A 42 -16.99 -1.15 0.12
C SER A 42 -18.16 -0.15 0.05
N HIS A 43 -17.90 1.13 0.31
CA HIS A 43 -18.92 2.19 0.17
C HIS A 43 -19.34 2.38 -1.28
N LEU A 44 -18.40 2.41 -2.23
CA LEU A 44 -18.69 2.56 -3.66
C LEU A 44 -19.49 1.36 -4.19
N LEU A 45 -19.15 0.14 -3.79
CA LEU A 45 -19.94 -1.07 -4.09
C LEU A 45 -21.37 -0.98 -3.51
N GLY A 46 -21.52 -0.37 -2.34
CA GLY A 46 -22.83 -0.09 -1.75
C GLY A 46 -23.64 0.88 -2.62
N LEU A 47 -23.03 1.97 -3.06
CA LEU A 47 -23.65 2.97 -3.94
C LEU A 47 -24.04 2.38 -5.30
N GLU A 48 -23.17 1.59 -5.92
CA GLU A 48 -23.47 0.92 -7.20
C GLU A 48 -24.68 -0.01 -7.09
N LYS A 49 -24.79 -0.77 -5.99
CA LYS A 49 -25.96 -1.61 -5.74
C LYS A 49 -27.24 -0.78 -5.61
N LEU A 50 -27.18 0.38 -4.94
CA LEU A 50 -28.31 1.27 -4.79
C LEU A 50 -28.73 1.90 -6.13
N GLU A 51 -27.79 2.37 -6.95
CA GLU A 51 -28.10 2.89 -8.29
C GLU A 51 -28.77 1.84 -9.17
N ARG A 52 -28.24 0.61 -9.16
CA ARG A 52 -28.83 -0.51 -9.91
C ARG A 52 -30.27 -0.84 -9.46
N LEU A 53 -30.55 -0.73 -8.16
CA LEU A 53 -31.91 -0.89 -7.64
C LEU A 53 -32.84 0.25 -8.07
N ASN A 54 -32.31 1.47 -8.11
CA ASN A 54 -33.05 2.66 -8.53
C ASN A 54 -33.23 2.75 -10.06
N ARG A 55 -32.54 1.89 -10.84
CA ARG A 55 -32.49 1.90 -12.32
C ARG A 55 -32.03 3.25 -12.90
N ASN A 56 -31.29 4.03 -12.11
CA ASN A 56 -30.60 5.20 -12.60
C ASN A 56 -29.26 4.76 -13.16
N TYR A 57 -28.99 5.15 -14.40
CA TYR A 57 -27.76 4.84 -15.13
C TYR A 57 -27.18 6.14 -15.70
N ASP A 58 -27.22 7.20 -14.90
CA ASP A 58 -26.65 8.48 -15.28
C ASP A 58 -25.20 8.54 -14.79
N PRO A 59 -24.31 9.25 -15.51
CA PRO A 59 -22.98 9.54 -14.99
C PRO A 59 -23.07 10.24 -13.63
N LEU A 60 -22.23 9.82 -12.69
CA LEU A 60 -22.20 10.38 -11.34
C LEU A 60 -21.61 11.80 -11.31
N PHE A 61 -20.67 12.06 -12.22
CA PHE A 61 -20.04 13.36 -12.42
C PHE A 61 -20.07 13.75 -13.90
N LEU A 62 -18.91 14.00 -14.51
CA LEU A 62 -18.83 14.42 -15.91
C LEU A 62 -19.21 13.28 -16.86
N THR A 63 -18.40 12.22 -16.88
CA THR A 63 -18.60 11.10 -17.82
C THR A 63 -18.60 9.74 -17.14
N TRP A 64 -18.08 9.64 -15.92
CA TRP A 64 -17.97 8.37 -15.21
C TRP A 64 -19.26 7.97 -14.50
N TYR A 65 -19.63 6.71 -14.67
CA TYR A 65 -20.65 6.03 -13.88
C TYR A 65 -20.05 5.53 -12.56
N ILE A 66 -20.90 5.22 -11.57
CA ILE A 66 -20.43 4.65 -10.30
C ILE A 66 -19.54 3.40 -10.50
N ALA A 67 -19.84 2.60 -11.52
CA ALA A 67 -19.09 1.39 -11.86
C ALA A 67 -17.61 1.69 -12.18
N ASN A 68 -17.31 2.83 -12.81
CA ASN A 68 -15.92 3.24 -13.08
C ASN A 68 -15.16 3.53 -11.78
N PHE A 69 -15.82 4.19 -10.81
CA PHE A 69 -15.22 4.45 -9.50
C PHE A 69 -15.06 3.18 -8.67
N VAL A 70 -16.03 2.26 -8.73
CA VAL A 70 -15.92 0.93 -8.12
C VAL A 70 -14.73 0.18 -8.68
N GLU A 71 -14.61 0.09 -10.01
CA GLU A 71 -13.50 -0.59 -10.67
C GLU A 71 -12.15 0.00 -10.25
N LEU A 72 -12.01 1.33 -10.29
CA LEU A 72 -10.78 2.00 -9.88
C LEU A 72 -10.46 1.77 -8.40
N SER A 73 -11.43 1.95 -7.51
CA SER A 73 -11.21 1.78 -6.07
C SER A 73 -10.88 0.33 -5.71
N GLY A 74 -11.46 -0.64 -6.42
CA GLY A 74 -11.11 -2.04 -6.33
C GLY A 74 -9.66 -2.29 -6.76
N LEU A 75 -9.25 -1.76 -7.92
CA LEU A 75 -7.87 -1.87 -8.39
C LEU A 75 -6.86 -1.29 -7.39
N VAL A 76 -7.13 -0.09 -6.87
CA VAL A 76 -6.29 0.55 -5.84
C VAL A 76 -6.20 -0.34 -4.60
N TYR A 77 -7.34 -0.79 -4.07
CA TYR A 77 -7.37 -1.63 -2.89
C TYR A 77 -6.58 -2.94 -3.07
N GLU A 78 -6.81 -3.65 -4.17
CA GLU A 78 -6.19 -4.95 -4.45
C GLU A 78 -4.66 -4.81 -4.58
N SER A 79 -4.18 -3.83 -5.35
CA SER A 79 -2.74 -3.59 -5.53
C SER A 79 -2.03 -3.22 -4.23
N TYR A 80 -2.62 -2.34 -3.42
CA TYR A 80 -2.02 -1.97 -2.13
C TYR A 80 -2.15 -3.08 -1.07
N ARG A 81 -3.19 -3.91 -1.13
CA ARG A 81 -3.28 -5.12 -0.30
C ARG A 81 -2.16 -6.11 -0.62
N ASP A 82 -1.92 -6.35 -1.91
CA ASP A 82 -0.88 -7.28 -2.34
C ASP A 82 0.52 -6.74 -1.99
N GLN A 83 0.74 -5.43 -2.15
CA GLN A 83 1.95 -4.77 -1.68
C GLN A 83 2.11 -4.86 -0.15
N LEU A 84 1.03 -4.70 0.61
CA LEU A 84 1.07 -4.84 2.06
C LEU A 84 1.45 -6.26 2.48
N ASN A 85 0.89 -7.29 1.84
CA ASN A 85 1.26 -8.68 2.09
C ASN A 85 2.76 -8.92 1.82
N LEU A 86 3.28 -8.37 0.72
CA LEU A 86 4.71 -8.43 0.40
C LEU A 86 5.54 -7.70 1.46
N ASN A 87 5.11 -6.53 1.89
CA ASN A 87 5.77 -5.75 2.93
C ASN A 87 5.80 -6.52 4.26
N VAL A 88 4.69 -7.14 4.67
CA VAL A 88 4.64 -8.00 5.87
C VAL A 88 5.65 -9.14 5.75
N HIS A 89 5.69 -9.82 4.60
CA HIS A 89 6.65 -10.88 4.34
C HIS A 89 8.10 -10.38 4.44
N VAL A 90 8.41 -9.19 3.90
CA VAL A 90 9.74 -8.58 4.00
C VAL A 90 10.13 -8.36 5.47
N VAL A 91 9.28 -7.73 6.29
CA VAL A 91 9.60 -7.46 7.70
C VAL A 91 9.86 -8.75 8.48
N GLU A 92 9.02 -9.76 8.28
CA GLU A 92 9.12 -11.04 8.99
C GLU A 92 10.37 -11.84 8.62
N ASN A 93 10.86 -11.70 7.38
CA ASN A 93 11.99 -12.48 6.88
C ASN A 93 13.32 -11.72 6.92
N LEU A 94 13.32 -10.40 7.10
CA LEU A 94 14.53 -9.56 7.03
C LEU A 94 15.61 -10.00 8.02
N ALA A 95 15.22 -10.43 9.23
CA ALA A 95 16.14 -10.91 10.27
C ALA A 95 16.58 -12.37 10.07
N LEU A 96 15.88 -13.14 9.23
CA LEU A 96 16.08 -14.57 9.04
C LEU A 96 16.93 -14.90 7.82
N VAL A 97 17.02 -13.98 6.85
CA VAL A 97 17.72 -14.25 5.58
C VAL A 97 19.21 -13.86 5.64
N PRO A 98 20.08 -14.57 4.89
CA PRO A 98 21.46 -14.16 4.71
C PRO A 98 21.56 -12.76 4.09
N ARG A 99 22.63 -12.02 4.42
CA ARG A 99 22.89 -10.65 3.90
C ARG A 99 22.75 -10.52 2.38
N LYS A 100 23.12 -11.57 1.62
CA LYS A 100 23.01 -11.62 0.15
C LYS A 100 21.55 -11.61 -0.34
N SER A 101 20.63 -12.17 0.44
CA SER A 101 19.19 -12.23 0.13
C SER A 101 18.41 -11.06 0.74
N ALA A 102 18.95 -10.43 1.80
CA ALA A 102 18.37 -9.22 2.41
C ALA A 102 18.25 -8.07 1.40
N GLY A 103 19.21 -7.93 0.47
CA GLY A 103 19.16 -6.90 -0.57
C GLY A 103 17.91 -7.01 -1.46
N THR A 104 17.47 -8.23 -1.78
CA THR A 104 16.25 -8.46 -2.55
C THR A 104 15.01 -8.07 -1.75
N LEU A 105 14.92 -8.43 -0.48
CA LEU A 105 13.79 -8.03 0.38
C LEU A 105 13.68 -6.51 0.53
N ILE A 106 14.81 -5.83 0.70
CA ILE A 106 14.86 -4.36 0.75
C ILE A 106 14.41 -3.75 -0.58
N ALA A 107 14.85 -4.31 -1.72
CA ALA A 107 14.41 -3.85 -3.03
C ALA A 107 12.89 -4.02 -3.23
N LEU A 108 12.32 -5.15 -2.80
CA LEU A 108 10.88 -5.41 -2.84
C LEU A 108 10.07 -4.42 -2.00
N TRP A 109 10.59 -4.04 -0.83
CA TRP A 109 10.01 -3.00 0.02
C TRP A 109 10.09 -1.60 -0.61
N LEU A 110 11.24 -1.25 -1.18
CA LEU A 110 11.49 0.10 -1.70
C LEU A 110 10.76 0.37 -3.02
N HIS A 111 10.75 -0.58 -3.94
CA HIS A 111 10.25 -0.37 -5.30
C HIS A 111 8.76 -0.69 -5.47
N GLN A 112 8.12 -1.29 -4.45
CA GLN A 112 6.68 -1.55 -4.43
C GLN A 112 6.12 -2.21 -5.71
N PRO A 113 6.67 -3.36 -6.13
CA PRO A 113 6.37 -3.96 -7.44
C PRO A 113 4.92 -4.40 -7.63
N CYS A 114 4.12 -4.53 -6.56
CA CYS A 114 2.72 -4.89 -6.65
C CYS A 114 1.80 -3.70 -7.01
N VAL A 115 2.32 -2.48 -6.97
CA VAL A 115 1.57 -1.26 -7.33
C VAL A 115 1.88 -0.88 -8.78
N ASP A 116 0.92 -1.12 -9.66
CA ASP A 116 1.07 -0.76 -11.08
C ASP A 116 1.11 0.79 -11.24
N PRO A 117 2.14 1.35 -11.90
CA PRO A 117 2.21 2.79 -12.18
C PRO A 117 0.98 3.37 -12.87
N ILE A 118 0.21 2.56 -13.61
CA ILE A 118 -1.04 2.97 -14.26
C ILE A 118 -2.10 3.45 -13.25
N ILE A 119 -2.01 3.01 -11.99
CA ILE A 119 -2.95 3.40 -10.94
C ILE A 119 -2.92 4.92 -10.74
N ASN A 120 -1.75 5.54 -10.73
CA ASN A 120 -1.63 7.00 -10.59
C ASN A 120 -2.36 7.73 -11.73
N PHE A 121 -2.17 7.28 -12.97
CA PHE A 121 -2.87 7.85 -14.12
C PHE A 121 -4.40 7.68 -14.02
N LYS A 122 -4.88 6.53 -13.55
CA LYS A 122 -6.31 6.28 -13.38
C LYS A 122 -6.91 7.11 -12.24
N VAL A 123 -6.18 7.29 -11.15
CA VAL A 123 -6.58 8.18 -10.04
C VAL A 123 -6.63 9.63 -10.52
N ASP A 124 -5.62 10.11 -11.26
CA ASP A 124 -5.63 11.45 -11.85
C ASP A 124 -6.82 11.65 -12.80
N SER A 125 -7.17 10.62 -13.55
CA SER A 125 -8.35 10.63 -14.42
C SER A 125 -9.63 10.76 -13.59
N ALA A 126 -9.78 9.99 -12.52
CA ALA A 126 -10.93 10.08 -11.62
C ALA A 126 -11.04 11.44 -10.92
N LEU A 127 -9.91 12.04 -10.52
CA LEU A 127 -9.90 13.39 -9.92
C LEU A 127 -10.40 14.44 -10.90
N LYS A 128 -9.97 14.38 -12.16
CA LYS A 128 -10.46 15.27 -13.22
C LYS A 128 -11.97 15.10 -13.45
N GLU A 129 -12.47 13.87 -13.40
CA GLU A 129 -13.91 13.60 -13.52
C GLU A 129 -14.72 14.25 -12.40
N THR A 130 -14.17 14.33 -11.19
CA THR A 130 -14.80 14.99 -10.05
C THR A 130 -14.65 16.52 -10.05
N GLY A 131 -14.01 17.10 -11.06
CA GLY A 131 -13.78 18.54 -11.17
C GLY A 131 -12.64 19.07 -10.29
N PHE A 132 -11.86 18.18 -9.68
CA PHE A 132 -10.62 18.55 -8.99
C PHE A 132 -9.48 18.58 -10.03
N SER A 133 -8.94 19.77 -10.31
CA SER A 133 -7.76 20.01 -11.15
C SER A 133 -6.65 20.74 -10.40
#